data_AF-A0A8T6LRW2-F1
#
_entry.id   AF-A0A8T6LRW2-F1
#
_cell.length_a   1.000
_cell.length_b   1.000
_cell.length_c   1.000
_cell.angle_alpha   90.00
_cell.angle_beta   90.00
_cell.angle_gamma   90.00
#
_symmetry.space_group_name_H-M   'P 1'
#
loop_
_entity.id
_entity.type
_entity.pdbx_description
1 polymer ?
#
loop_
_entity_poly.entity_id
_entity_poly.type
_entity_poly.pdbx_seq_one_letter_code
_entity_poly.pdbx_strand_id
1 'polypeptide(L)'
;QEDIQRWTEAFQPLMDANRRFLALLRQRGEYRDCSASRGGFTASITRGHELWMVRVAMPADAPCFPQVSGASESSKIHVRFFKTPSGKDASEPYRADFPFRLAVC
;
A
#
# COMPACT_ATOMS: atom_id res chain seq x y z
N GLN A 1 -5.33 15.15 -30.11
CA GLN A 1 -4.23 14.35 -29.51
C GLN A 1 -2.99 15.22 -29.31
N GLU A 2 -2.69 16.12 -30.25
CA GLU A 2 -1.62 17.14 -30.17
C GLU A 2 -1.67 18.01 -28.89
N ASP A 3 -2.85 18.53 -28.52
CA ASP A 3 -2.97 19.39 -27.34
C ASP A 3 -2.62 18.66 -26.03
N ILE A 4 -2.98 17.38 -25.91
CA ILE A 4 -2.66 16.58 -24.72
C ILE A 4 -1.15 16.44 -24.59
N GLN A 5 -0.45 16.13 -25.69
CA GLN A 5 0.99 15.98 -25.68
C GLN A 5 1.69 17.29 -25.34
N ARG A 6 1.24 18.40 -25.93
CA ARG A 6 1.74 19.75 -25.62
C ARG A 6 1.51 20.13 -24.16
N TRP A 7 0.35 19.80 -23.57
CA TRP A 7 0.06 20.09 -22.18
C TRP A 7 0.87 19.22 -21.21
N THR A 8 1.20 17.98 -21.58
CA THR A 8 1.93 17.06 -20.70
C THR A 8 3.44 17.18 -20.80
N GLU A 9 3.98 17.68 -21.91
CA GLU A 9 5.42 17.82 -22.15
C GLU A 9 6.14 18.63 -21.07
N ALA A 10 5.51 19.70 -20.58
CA ALA A 10 6.06 20.53 -19.49
C ALA A 10 6.27 19.76 -18.17
N PHE A 11 5.56 18.65 -17.96
CA PHE A 11 5.70 17.81 -16.77
C PHE A 11 6.74 16.70 -16.92
N GLN A 12 7.34 16.53 -18.10
CA GLN A 12 8.28 15.45 -18.38
C GLN A 12 9.46 15.40 -17.37
N PRO A 13 10.10 16.53 -17.00
CA PRO A 13 11.19 16.50 -16.01
C PRO A 13 10.73 16.00 -14.63
N LEU A 14 9.53 16.42 -14.20
CA LEU A 14 8.93 16.00 -12.93
C LEU A 14 8.55 14.51 -12.96
N MET A 15 8.01 14.04 -14.09
CA MET A 15 7.64 12.64 -14.27
C MET A 15 8.88 11.73 -14.22
N ASP A 16 9.97 12.13 -14.87
CA ASP A 16 11.22 11.35 -14.88
C ASP A 16 11.86 11.29 -13.49
N ALA A 17 11.89 12.41 -12.77
CA ALA A 17 12.38 12.46 -11.40
C ALA A 17 11.54 11.57 -10.47
N ASN A 18 10.21 11.69 -10.50
CA ASN A 18 9.32 10.87 -9.68
C ASN A 18 9.41 9.38 -10.03
N ARG A 19 9.49 9.04 -11.31
CA ARG A 19 9.62 7.64 -11.75
C ARG A 19 10.88 7.01 -11.18
N ARG A 20 12.03 7.70 -11.25
CA ARG A 20 13.31 7.21 -10.71
C ARG A 20 13.27 7.12 -9.19
N PHE A 21 12.78 8.16 -8.50
CA PHE A 21 12.68 8.18 -7.04
C PHE A 21 11.79 7.04 -6.53
N LEU A 22 10.58 6.89 -7.09
CA LEU A 22 9.66 5.82 -6.70
C LEU A 22 10.19 4.43 -7.07
N ALA A 23 10.99 4.29 -8.14
CA ALA A 23 11.63 3.02 -8.47
C ALA A 23 12.67 2.62 -7.42
N LEU A 24 13.55 3.55 -7.03
CA LEU A 24 14.53 3.33 -5.96
C LEU A 24 13.84 3.04 -4.62
N LEU A 25 12.80 3.80 -4.29
CA LEU A 25 12.05 3.59 -3.05
C LEU A 25 11.43 2.19 -3.00
N ARG A 26 10.77 1.76 -4.08
CA ARG A 26 10.16 0.42 -4.16
C ARG A 26 11.16 -0.74 -4.10
N GLN A 27 12.42 -0.51 -4.46
CA GLN A 27 13.49 -1.51 -4.36
C GLN A 27 14.00 -1.69 -2.92
N ARG A 28 13.82 -0.69 -2.04
CA ARG A 28 14.27 -0.78 -0.64
C ARG A 28 13.45 -1.77 0.21
N GLY A 29 12.17 -1.96 -0.12
CA GLY A 29 11.29 -2.84 0.63
C GLY A 29 11.22 -4.24 0.05
N GLU A 30 11.57 -5.23 0.86
CA GLU A 30 11.36 -6.64 0.57
C GLU A 30 9.97 -7.09 1.04
N TYR A 31 9.28 -7.86 0.20
CA TYR A 31 8.01 -8.47 0.59
C TYR A 31 8.26 -9.60 1.59
N ARG A 32 7.49 -9.59 2.68
CA ARG A 32 7.44 -10.67 3.67
C ARG A 32 6.05 -11.26 3.72
N ASP A 33 5.96 -12.58 3.82
CA ASP A 33 4.70 -13.28 4.01
C ASP A 33 4.13 -12.94 5.40
N CYS A 34 2.85 -12.60 5.44
CA CYS A 34 2.12 -12.18 6.62
C CYS A 34 0.73 -12.84 6.63
N SER A 35 0.13 -12.92 7.81
CA SER A 35 -1.27 -13.31 7.96
C SER A 35 -1.98 -12.33 8.89
N ALA A 36 -3.09 -11.77 8.43
CA ALA A 36 -3.95 -10.94 9.26
C ALA A 36 -4.90 -11.83 10.04
N SER A 37 -4.87 -11.78 11.37
CA SER A 37 -5.80 -12.54 12.20
C SER A 37 -7.14 -11.82 12.25
N ARG A 38 -8.22 -12.53 11.89
CA ARG A 38 -9.59 -11.97 11.80
C ARG A 38 -9.61 -10.62 11.06
N GLY A 39 -8.87 -10.55 9.95
CA GLY A 39 -8.73 -9.36 9.10
C GLY A 39 -7.89 -8.22 9.69
N GLY A 40 -7.19 -8.40 10.81
CA GLY A 40 -6.31 -7.40 11.40
C GLY A 40 -4.85 -7.84 11.46
N PHE A 41 -3.94 -6.93 11.17
CA PHE A 41 -2.49 -7.13 11.31
C PHE A 41 -1.82 -5.87 11.84
N THR A 42 -0.76 -6.03 12.64
CA THR A 42 0.08 -4.91 13.09
C THR A 42 1.55 -5.28 12.94
N ALA A 43 2.31 -4.42 12.25
CA ALA A 43 3.76 -4.51 12.18
C ALA A 43 4.40 -3.37 12.97
N SER A 44 5.49 -3.69 13.66
CA SER A 44 6.40 -2.68 14.22
C SER A 44 7.43 -2.28 13.17
N ILE A 45 7.75 -0.99 13.11
CA ILE A 45 8.84 -0.44 12.32
C ILE A 45 10.04 -0.26 13.25
N THR A 46 11.23 -0.59 12.76
CA THR A 46 12.48 -0.33 13.49
C THR A 46 12.63 1.18 13.71
N ARG A 47 12.77 1.61 14.97
CA ARG A 47 13.03 3.01 15.31
C ARG A 47 14.27 3.52 14.58
N GLY A 48 14.17 4.72 13.99
CA GLY A 48 15.23 5.34 13.20
C GLY A 48 15.15 5.08 11.70
N HIS A 49 14.26 4.19 11.24
CA HIS A 49 13.92 4.07 9.82
C HIS A 49 12.73 4.96 9.49
N GLU A 50 12.93 5.87 8.55
CA GLU A 50 11.85 6.70 8.00
C GLU A 50 10.95 5.85 7.11
N LEU A 51 9.66 5.83 7.43
CA LEU A 51 8.64 5.15 6.62
C LEU A 51 8.21 6.05 5.47
N TRP A 52 8.54 5.66 4.24
CA TRP A 52 8.15 6.41 3.06
C TRP A 52 6.99 5.75 2.31
N MET A 53 6.95 4.41 2.28
CA MET A 53 5.90 3.69 1.56
C MET A 53 5.60 2.32 2.17
N VAL A 54 4.31 1.98 2.22
CA VAL A 54 3.84 0.63 2.53
C VAL A 54 3.26 0.01 1.27
N ARG A 55 3.64 -1.23 0.97
CA ARG A 55 3.12 -1.98 -0.17
C ARG A 55 2.48 -3.28 0.33
N VAL A 56 1.19 -3.43 0.06
CA VAL A 56 0.43 -4.64 0.35
C VAL A 56 0.24 -5.41 -0.96
N ALA A 57 0.69 -6.65 -1.02
CA ALA A 57 0.44 -7.55 -2.15
C ALA A 57 -0.54 -8.63 -1.73
N MET A 58 -1.54 -8.86 -2.59
CA MET A 58 -2.65 -9.77 -2.37
C MET A 58 -2.98 -10.51 -3.68
N PRO A 59 -3.69 -11.64 -3.62
CA PRO A 59 -4.33 -12.23 -4.79
C PRO A 59 -5.25 -11.24 -5.50
N ALA A 60 -5.32 -11.30 -6.84
CA ALA A 60 -6.15 -10.39 -7.64
C ALA A 60 -7.65 -10.62 -7.42
N ASP A 61 -8.03 -11.83 -7.03
CA ASP A 61 -9.38 -12.31 -6.71
C ASP A 61 -9.69 -12.23 -5.21
N ALA A 62 -8.88 -11.50 -4.43
CA ALA A 62 -9.09 -11.36 -2.99
C ALA A 62 -10.51 -10.82 -2.69
N PRO A 63 -11.26 -11.45 -1.77
CA PRO A 63 -12.61 -11.01 -1.41
C PRO A 63 -12.61 -9.76 -0.51
N CYS A 64 -11.45 -9.16 -0.29
CA CYS A 64 -11.25 -8.04 0.60
C CYS A 64 -10.16 -7.09 0.08
N PHE A 65 -10.17 -5.86 0.60
CA PHE A 65 -9.13 -4.86 0.37
C PHE A 65 -8.55 -4.36 1.70
N PRO A 66 -7.29 -3.88 1.71
CA PRO A 66 -6.65 -3.39 2.90
C PRO A 66 -6.96 -1.91 3.13
N GLN A 67 -7.26 -1.55 4.38
CA GLN A 67 -7.13 -0.20 4.90
C GLN A 67 -5.87 -0.16 5.76
N VAL A 68 -4.92 0.69 5.38
CA VAL A 68 -3.65 0.85 6.09
C VAL A 68 -3.70 2.14 6.89
N SER A 69 -3.36 2.06 8.17
CA SER A 69 -3.15 3.22 9.03
C SER A 69 -1.84 3.08 9.80
N GLY A 70 -1.33 4.19 10.30
CA GLY A 70 -0.06 4.22 11.02
C GLY A 70 0.40 5.66 11.18
N ALA A 71 1.31 5.87 12.12
CA ALA A 71 1.98 7.15 12.31
C ALA A 71 3.48 6.90 12.38
N SER A 72 4.26 7.79 11.77
CA SER A 72 5.73 7.73 11.83
C SER A 72 6.22 7.71 13.28
N GLU A 73 5.55 8.48 14.15
CA GLU A 73 5.83 8.57 15.60
C GLU A 73 5.53 7.29 16.38
N SER A 74 4.50 6.53 15.99
CA SER A 74 4.06 5.34 16.73
C SER A 74 4.90 4.10 16.40
N SER A 75 5.78 4.19 15.39
CA SER A 75 6.61 3.07 14.89
C SER A 75 5.77 1.82 14.59
N LYS A 76 4.50 1.99 14.19
CA LYS A 76 3.56 0.90 13.96
C LYS A 76 2.73 1.14 12.70
N ILE A 77 2.52 0.06 11.96
CA ILE A 77 1.61 -0.01 10.81
C ILE A 77 0.48 -0.95 11.19
N HIS A 78 -0.74 -0.50 11.01
CA HIS A 78 -1.95 -1.29 11.15
C HIS A 78 -2.54 -1.55 9.77
N VAL A 79 -2.86 -2.81 9.50
CA VAL A 79 -3.58 -3.22 8.29
C VAL A 79 -4.87 -3.88 8.74
N ARG A 80 -6.00 -3.35 8.26
CA ARG A 80 -7.32 -3.95 8.47
C ARG A 80 -7.97 -4.24 7.13
N PHE A 81 -8.41 -5.47 6.94
CA PHE A 81 -9.09 -5.91 5.73
C PHE A 81 -10.60 -5.75 5.86
N PHE A 82 -11.22 -5.30 4.77
CA PHE A 82 -12.67 -5.18 4.65
C PHE A 82 -13.15 -5.87 3.38
N LYS A 83 -14.36 -6.42 3.40
CA LYS A 83 -14.95 -7.14 2.25
C LYS A 83 -15.09 -6.20 1.05
N THR A 84 -14.72 -6.65 -0.13
CA THR A 84 -14.98 -5.88 -1.35
C THR A 84 -16.50 -5.63 -1.48
N PRO A 85 -16.97 -4.38 -1.56
CA PRO A 85 -18.39 -4.09 -1.60
C PRO A 85 -19.06 -4.66 -2.85
N SER A 86 -20.23 -5.25 -2.69
CA SER A 86 -21.13 -5.58 -3.79
C SER A 86 -22.19 -4.49 -3.92
N GLY A 87 -21.86 -3.38 -4.58
CA GLY A 87 -22.81 -2.26 -4.81
C GLY A 87 -22.50 -1.01 -3.99
N LYS A 88 -23.55 -0.35 -3.46
CA LYS A 88 -23.45 0.96 -2.78
C LYS A 88 -23.26 0.86 -1.27
N ASP A 89 -23.28 -0.34 -0.71
CA ASP A 89 -23.17 -0.53 0.73
C ASP A 89 -21.75 -0.28 1.24
N ALA A 90 -21.66 0.16 2.49
CA ALA A 90 -20.38 0.31 3.17
C ALA A 90 -19.69 -1.06 3.30
N SER A 91 -18.37 -1.06 3.16
CA SER A 91 -17.57 -2.26 3.30
C SER A 91 -17.53 -2.74 4.76
N GLU A 92 -17.87 -4.01 4.99
CA GLU A 92 -17.81 -4.63 6.32
C GLU A 92 -16.39 -5.15 6.64
N PRO A 93 -15.98 -5.18 7.91
CA PRO A 93 -14.72 -5.82 8.30
C PRO A 93 -14.64 -7.28 7.84
N TYR A 94 -13.50 -7.67 7.27
CA TYR A 94 -13.20 -9.07 6.96
C TYR A 94 -12.89 -9.80 8.27
N ARG A 95 -13.58 -10.91 8.57
CA ARG A 95 -13.52 -11.56 9.90
C ARG A 95 -12.79 -12.90 9.93
N ALA A 96 -12.16 -13.28 8.82
CA ALA A 96 -11.35 -14.49 8.71
C ALA A 96 -9.86 -14.13 8.67
N ASP A 97 -9.01 -15.13 8.87
CA ASP A 97 -7.58 -14.97 8.67
C ASP A 97 -7.30 -14.78 7.18
N PHE A 98 -6.40 -13.86 6.85
CA PHE A 98 -6.09 -13.53 5.45
C PHE A 98 -4.59 -13.50 5.19
N PRO A 99 -4.04 -14.38 4.33
CA PRO A 99 -2.65 -14.35 3.95
C PRO A 99 -2.39 -13.22 2.95
N PHE A 100 -1.29 -12.49 3.14
CA PHE A 100 -0.87 -11.41 2.26
C PHE A 100 0.64 -11.20 2.37
N ARG A 101 1.19 -10.31 1.54
CA ARG A 101 2.60 -9.89 1.64
C ARG A 101 2.71 -8.41 1.92
N LEU A 102 3.62 -8.05 2.82
CA LEU A 102 3.89 -6.66 3.19
C LEU A 102 5.34 -6.31 2.85
N ALA A 103 5.55 -5.16 2.19
CA ALA A 103 6.85 -4.52 2.11
C ALA A 103 6.77 -3.12 2.72
N VAL A 104 7.81 -2.76 3.48
CA VAL A 104 7.98 -1.46 4.12
C VAL A 104 9.22 -0.83 3.47
N CYS A 105 9.03 0.31 2.79
CA CYS A 105 10.04 0.99 1.99
C CYS A 105 10.44 2.34 2.60
#